data_AF-A0A662B1V5-F1
#
_entry.id   AF-A0A662B1V5-F1
#
_cell.length_a   1.000
_cell.length_b   1.000
_cell.length_c   1.000
_cell.angle_alpha   90.00
_cell.angle_beta   90.00
_cell.angle_gamma   90.00
#
_symmetry.space_group_name_H-M   'P 1'
#
loop_
_entity.id
_entity.type
_entity.pdbx_description
1 polymer ?
#
loop_
_entity_poly.entity_id
_entity_poly.type
_entity_poly.pdbx_seq_one_letter_code
_entity_poly.pdbx_strand_id
1 'polypeptide(L)'
;MYYDIFQDYNKAKPYIERAMQLSREIGSGTLLAQTQTVLSNILIKEGKYNEAMILLKKSQQFAENENFTEILPDIYQGLIKISLKENNYRSAFGYQQELDALEDSIFSVNQTQIINELQTKYETEKKEKENRILRQNIQIQQRTTLLLIISLIALIIVTVLLYLFYRLRNKALKQKAILYKQERELQELENSRLEDQLFAEQQINKLQNEKLEHQNRELSSRILHAINKNETMNSILEELRKNKDDESIDNSQCYLRVNQLVKENTSVDKEWDYFKIHFEEVNPGFFQSLQAEFPELTQNELKLCAYYRIKLSTKEIAKILNVTNAAVQKSRYRLRKKMGIPSKTELPEFMGRF
;
A
#
# COMPACT_ATOMS: atom_id res chain seq x y z
N MET A 1 -58.45 68.91 -27.44
CA MET A 1 -58.79 68.64 -26.04
C MET A 1 -58.50 69.80 -25.07
N TYR A 2 -57.37 70.52 -25.16
CA TYR A 2 -57.03 71.58 -24.19
C TYR A 2 -57.95 72.83 -24.24
N TYR A 3 -58.50 73.23 -25.40
CA TYR A 3 -59.25 74.48 -25.53
C TYR A 3 -60.77 74.39 -25.29
N ASP A 4 -61.35 73.20 -25.36
CA ASP A 4 -62.80 73.02 -25.16
C ASP A 4 -63.21 73.21 -23.69
N ILE A 5 -62.25 73.06 -22.77
CA ILE A 5 -62.45 73.17 -21.32
C ILE A 5 -62.37 74.64 -20.83
N PHE A 6 -61.65 75.54 -21.53
CA PHE A 6 -61.34 76.89 -21.03
C PHE A 6 -62.14 78.03 -21.69
N GLN A 7 -63.00 77.77 -22.68
CA GLN A 7 -63.91 78.72 -23.35
C GLN A 7 -63.31 80.06 -23.87
N ASP A 8 -61.99 80.25 -23.89
CA ASP A 8 -61.34 81.48 -24.39
C ASP A 8 -61.09 81.40 -25.90
N TYR A 9 -62.18 81.30 -26.67
CA TYR A 9 -62.19 81.05 -28.12
C TYR A 9 -61.51 82.14 -28.94
N ASN A 10 -61.52 83.39 -28.44
CA ASN A 10 -60.88 84.54 -29.08
C ASN A 10 -59.35 84.39 -29.17
N LYS A 11 -58.75 83.68 -28.22
CA LYS A 11 -57.31 83.37 -28.25
C LYS A 11 -56.98 82.14 -29.08
N ALA A 12 -57.89 81.16 -29.15
CA ALA A 12 -57.65 79.88 -29.84
C ALA A 12 -57.75 79.97 -31.38
N LYS A 13 -58.68 80.80 -31.86
CA LYS A 13 -58.97 80.99 -33.29
C LYS A 13 -57.74 81.27 -34.17
N PRO A 14 -56.85 82.24 -33.87
CA PRO A 14 -55.69 82.51 -34.72
C PRO A 14 -54.73 81.32 -34.81
N TYR A 15 -54.59 80.54 -33.74
CA TYR A 15 -53.75 79.33 -33.76
C TYR A 15 -54.38 78.21 -34.58
N ILE A 16 -55.71 78.06 -34.53
CA ILE A 16 -56.43 77.06 -35.34
C ILE A 16 -56.43 77.44 -36.81
N GLU A 17 -56.60 78.72 -37.14
CA GLU A 17 -56.48 79.23 -38.51
C GLU A 17 -55.07 79.02 -39.05
N ARG A 18 -54.03 79.27 -38.23
CA ARG A 18 -52.64 78.97 -38.59
C ARG A 18 -52.40 77.47 -38.77
N ALA A 19 -52.95 76.64 -37.89
CA ALA A 19 -52.86 75.18 -38.02
C ALA A 19 -53.58 74.66 -39.28
N MET A 20 -54.72 75.26 -39.64
CA MET A 20 -55.46 74.97 -40.87
C MET A 20 -54.68 75.40 -42.12
N GLN A 21 -53.96 76.52 -42.06
CA GLN A 21 -53.09 76.94 -43.15
C GLN A 21 -51.90 75.98 -43.31
N LEU A 22 -51.23 75.64 -42.21
CA LEU A 22 -50.11 74.70 -42.22
C LEU A 22 -50.54 73.30 -42.67
N SER A 23 -51.72 72.82 -42.30
CA SER A 23 -52.22 71.53 -42.77
C SER A 23 -52.47 71.51 -44.29
N ARG A 24 -52.88 72.64 -44.89
CA ARG A 24 -52.94 72.80 -46.35
C ARG A 24 -51.55 72.82 -46.98
N GLU A 25 -50.59 73.52 -46.38
CA GLU A 25 -49.21 73.61 -46.89
C GLU A 25 -48.49 72.25 -46.86
N ILE A 26 -48.76 71.44 -45.83
CA ILE A 26 -48.21 70.09 -45.66
C ILE A 26 -48.97 69.05 -46.49
N GLY A 27 -50.14 69.41 -47.04
CA GLY A 27 -50.99 68.49 -47.81
C GLY A 27 -51.68 67.42 -46.96
N SER A 28 -51.76 67.60 -45.63
CA SER A 28 -52.43 66.66 -44.75
C SER A 28 -53.93 66.93 -44.75
N GLY A 29 -54.67 66.16 -45.54
CA GLY A 29 -56.13 66.22 -45.57
C GLY A 29 -56.77 65.92 -44.20
N THR A 30 -56.20 64.99 -43.44
CA THR A 30 -56.68 64.61 -42.10
C THR A 30 -56.59 65.77 -41.10
N LEU A 31 -55.43 66.43 -41.02
CA LEU A 31 -55.26 67.60 -40.15
C LEU A 31 -56.11 68.78 -40.64
N LEU A 32 -56.30 68.89 -41.95
CA LEU A 32 -57.18 69.91 -42.54
C LEU A 32 -58.64 69.71 -42.12
N ALA A 33 -59.17 68.50 -42.18
CA ALA A 33 -60.52 68.18 -41.72
C ALA A 33 -60.68 68.41 -40.20
N GLN A 34 -59.69 68.00 -39.39
CA GLN A 34 -59.65 68.27 -37.94
C GLN A 34 -59.70 69.76 -37.62
N THR A 35 -58.83 70.54 -38.23
CA THR A 35 -58.78 71.99 -38.01
C THR A 35 -60.03 72.70 -38.54
N GLN A 36 -60.61 72.27 -39.66
CA GLN A 36 -61.89 72.78 -40.17
C GLN A 36 -63.05 72.51 -39.21
N THR A 37 -63.12 71.31 -38.63
CA THR A 37 -64.17 70.92 -37.68
C THR A 37 -64.08 71.73 -36.39
N VAL A 38 -62.88 71.87 -35.83
CA VAL A 38 -62.63 72.68 -34.64
C VAL A 38 -62.94 74.16 -34.90
N LEU A 39 -62.52 74.72 -36.04
CA LEU A 39 -62.84 76.10 -36.42
C LEU A 39 -64.35 76.31 -36.61
N SER A 40 -65.04 75.33 -37.18
CA SER A 40 -66.50 75.38 -37.35
C SER A 40 -67.23 75.43 -36.01
N ASN A 41 -66.77 74.65 -35.01
CA ASN A 41 -67.33 74.69 -33.65
C ASN A 41 -67.17 76.06 -33.00
N ILE A 42 -66.07 76.76 -33.26
CA ILE A 42 -65.87 78.16 -32.83
C ILE A 42 -66.85 79.09 -33.54
N LEU A 43 -66.98 78.97 -34.85
CA LEU A 43 -67.89 79.79 -35.66
C LEU A 43 -69.37 79.58 -35.29
N ILE A 44 -69.78 78.36 -34.94
CA ILE A 44 -71.12 78.07 -34.40
C ILE A 44 -71.38 78.86 -33.12
N LYS A 45 -70.41 78.94 -32.21
CA LYS A 45 -70.54 79.72 -30.96
C LYS A 45 -70.54 81.23 -31.20
N GLU A 46 -69.82 81.70 -32.23
CA GLU A 46 -69.86 83.09 -32.69
C GLU A 46 -71.16 83.45 -33.45
N GLY A 47 -72.07 82.49 -33.68
CA GLY A 47 -73.32 82.70 -34.42
C GLY A 47 -73.16 82.74 -35.95
N LYS A 48 -71.97 82.40 -36.46
CA LYS A 48 -71.66 82.39 -37.91
C LYS A 48 -71.97 81.03 -38.53
N TYR A 49 -73.25 80.67 -38.54
CA TYR A 49 -73.72 79.33 -38.91
C TYR A 49 -73.40 78.95 -40.36
N ASN A 50 -73.54 79.88 -41.31
CA ASN A 50 -73.27 79.61 -42.74
C ASN A 50 -71.80 79.26 -43.01
N GLU A 51 -70.86 80.02 -42.42
CA GLU A 51 -69.42 79.77 -42.56
C GLU A 51 -69.04 78.43 -41.92
N ALA A 52 -69.59 78.12 -40.74
CA ALA A 52 -69.39 76.85 -40.07
C ALA A 52 -69.94 75.66 -40.87
N MET A 53 -71.12 75.81 -41.47
CA MET A 53 -71.76 74.77 -42.29
C MET A 53 -70.91 74.39 -43.51
N ILE A 54 -70.31 75.39 -44.18
CA ILE A 54 -69.43 75.14 -45.34
C ILE A 54 -68.20 74.35 -44.92
N LEU A 55 -67.58 74.73 -43.80
CA LEU A 55 -66.38 74.07 -43.29
C LEU A 55 -66.69 72.64 -42.80
N LEU A 56 -67.80 72.43 -42.10
CA LEU A 56 -68.24 71.10 -41.67
C LEU A 56 -68.55 70.18 -42.86
N LYS A 57 -69.25 70.66 -43.89
CA LYS A 57 -69.53 69.84 -45.09
C LYS A 57 -68.28 69.45 -45.87
N LYS A 58 -67.29 70.36 -45.95
CA LYS A 58 -65.98 70.04 -46.56
C LYS A 58 -65.23 69.00 -45.73
N SER A 59 -65.26 69.14 -44.42
CA SER A 59 -64.66 68.18 -43.49
C SER A 59 -65.35 66.81 -43.57
N GLN A 60 -66.69 66.79 -43.64
CA GLN A 60 -67.51 65.59 -43.82
C GLN A 60 -67.13 64.86 -45.10
N GLN A 61 -67.14 65.57 -46.24
CA GLN A 61 -66.81 64.98 -47.54
C GLN A 61 -65.41 64.37 -47.55
N PHE A 62 -64.44 65.05 -46.94
CA PHE A 62 -63.10 64.50 -46.79
C PHE A 62 -63.11 63.23 -45.92
N ALA A 63 -63.77 63.28 -44.76
CA ALA A 63 -63.82 62.17 -43.82
C ALA A 63 -64.54 60.94 -44.40
N GLU A 64 -65.59 61.12 -45.18
CA GLU A 64 -66.31 60.03 -45.86
C GLU A 64 -65.49 59.43 -47.00
N ASN A 65 -64.84 60.25 -47.83
CA ASN A 65 -64.02 59.77 -48.95
C ASN A 65 -62.80 58.96 -48.50
N GLU A 66 -62.16 59.38 -47.42
CA GLU A 66 -60.95 58.76 -46.88
C GLU A 66 -61.26 57.70 -45.80
N ASN A 67 -62.54 57.40 -45.56
CA ASN A 67 -62.99 56.51 -44.47
C ASN A 67 -62.44 56.89 -43.08
N PHE A 68 -62.27 58.19 -42.84
CA PHE A 68 -61.77 58.72 -41.58
C PHE A 68 -62.91 58.91 -40.57
N THR A 69 -63.37 57.81 -39.99
CA THR A 69 -64.56 57.75 -39.15
C THR A 69 -64.42 58.41 -37.78
N GLU A 70 -63.20 58.62 -37.28
CA GLU A 70 -62.94 59.19 -35.94
C GLU A 70 -63.45 60.63 -35.76
N ILE A 71 -63.46 61.43 -36.83
CA ILE A 71 -63.86 62.85 -36.77
C ILE A 71 -65.33 63.09 -37.08
N LEU A 72 -65.98 62.14 -37.77
CA LEU A 72 -67.38 62.24 -38.17
C LEU A 72 -68.34 62.52 -36.99
N PRO A 73 -68.15 62.00 -35.76
CA PRO A 73 -69.03 62.33 -34.64
C PRO A 73 -69.03 63.83 -34.31
N ASP A 74 -67.85 64.45 -34.25
CA ASP A 74 -67.71 65.89 -33.99
C ASP A 74 -68.35 66.73 -35.10
N ILE A 75 -68.24 66.26 -36.35
CA ILE A 75 -68.83 66.92 -37.53
C ILE A 75 -70.36 66.85 -37.47
N TYR A 76 -70.94 65.66 -37.24
CA TYR A 76 -72.39 65.49 -37.12
C TYR A 76 -72.96 66.28 -35.95
N GLN A 77 -72.29 66.31 -34.79
CA GLN A 77 -72.69 67.15 -33.67
C GLN A 77 -72.72 68.65 -34.03
N GLY A 78 -71.74 69.12 -34.81
CA GLY A 78 -71.73 70.49 -35.34
C GLY A 78 -72.90 70.78 -36.27
N LEU A 79 -73.19 69.86 -37.20
CA LEU A 79 -74.29 69.96 -38.16
C LEU A 79 -75.67 69.92 -37.49
N ILE A 80 -75.85 69.10 -36.45
CA ILE A 80 -77.05 69.05 -35.62
C ILE A 80 -77.25 70.39 -34.92
N LYS A 81 -76.21 70.93 -34.27
CA LYS A 81 -76.27 72.24 -33.58
C LYS A 81 -76.70 73.36 -34.53
N ILE A 82 -76.15 73.40 -35.74
CA ILE A 82 -76.56 74.38 -36.76
C ILE A 82 -78.01 74.15 -37.20
N SER A 83 -78.37 72.91 -37.56
CA SER A 83 -79.71 72.57 -38.05
C SER A 83 -80.81 72.87 -37.03
N LEU A 84 -80.54 72.66 -35.74
CA LEU A 84 -81.45 73.03 -34.65
C LEU A 84 -81.62 74.55 -34.51
N LYS A 85 -80.55 75.34 -34.71
CA LYS A 85 -80.62 76.82 -34.70
C LYS A 85 -81.37 77.39 -35.89
N GLU A 86 -81.34 76.69 -37.02
CA GLU A 86 -82.08 77.03 -38.24
C GLU A 86 -83.55 76.54 -38.22
N ASN A 87 -84.01 75.94 -37.11
CA ASN A 87 -85.32 75.29 -36.96
C ASN A 87 -85.60 74.17 -37.99
N ASN A 88 -84.55 73.59 -38.58
CA ASN A 88 -84.63 72.48 -39.52
C ASN A 88 -84.51 71.14 -38.79
N TYR A 89 -85.56 70.80 -38.04
CA TYR A 89 -85.62 69.57 -37.23
C TYR A 89 -85.47 68.29 -38.07
N ARG A 90 -85.92 68.30 -39.33
CA ARG A 90 -85.80 67.15 -40.23
C ARG A 90 -84.35 66.80 -40.53
N SER A 91 -83.52 67.81 -40.81
CA SER A 91 -82.09 67.60 -41.09
C SER A 91 -81.34 67.25 -39.81
N ALA A 92 -81.68 67.91 -38.69
CA ALA A 92 -81.11 67.57 -37.38
C ALA A 92 -81.37 66.12 -36.99
N PHE A 93 -82.59 65.60 -37.20
CA PHE A 93 -82.93 64.22 -36.95
C PHE A 93 -82.17 63.24 -37.85
N GLY A 94 -82.01 63.56 -39.15
CA GLY A 94 -81.21 62.76 -40.07
C GLY A 94 -79.75 62.65 -39.63
N TYR A 95 -79.11 63.78 -39.29
CA TYR A 95 -77.73 63.76 -38.78
C TYR A 95 -77.59 63.05 -37.43
N GLN A 96 -78.61 63.11 -36.56
CA GLN A 96 -78.63 62.36 -35.32
C GLN A 96 -78.65 60.84 -35.59
N GLN A 97 -79.46 60.37 -36.53
CA GLN A 97 -79.53 58.96 -36.88
C GLN A 97 -78.20 58.42 -37.44
N GLU A 98 -77.51 59.22 -38.27
CA GLU A 98 -76.17 58.89 -38.79
C GLU A 98 -75.11 58.88 -37.68
N LEU A 99 -75.18 59.82 -36.73
CA LEU A 99 -74.31 59.85 -35.57
C LEU A 99 -74.48 58.60 -34.70
N ASP A 100 -75.73 58.23 -34.39
CA ASP A 100 -76.02 57.06 -33.56
C ASP A 100 -75.49 55.77 -34.23
N ALA A 101 -75.73 55.59 -35.54
CA ALA A 101 -75.23 54.44 -36.30
C ALA A 101 -73.69 54.37 -36.34
N LEU A 102 -73.04 55.53 -36.45
CA LEU A 102 -71.59 55.63 -36.43
C LEU A 102 -71.00 55.32 -35.06
N GLU A 103 -71.60 55.85 -33.98
CA GLU A 103 -71.18 55.57 -32.60
C GLU A 103 -71.29 54.08 -32.27
N ASP A 104 -72.38 53.42 -32.69
CA ASP A 104 -72.56 51.98 -32.55
C ASP A 104 -71.46 51.19 -33.27
N SER A 105 -71.12 51.59 -34.51
CA SER A 105 -70.06 50.95 -35.29
C SER A 105 -68.68 51.14 -34.67
N ILE A 106 -68.34 52.37 -34.25
CA ILE A 106 -67.06 52.69 -33.60
C ILE A 106 -66.93 51.94 -32.29
N PHE A 107 -68.01 51.86 -31.49
CA PHE A 107 -68.03 51.13 -30.24
C PHE A 107 -67.78 49.63 -30.45
N SER A 108 -68.44 49.01 -31.44
CA SER A 108 -68.25 47.60 -31.78
C SER A 108 -66.81 47.28 -32.20
N VAL A 109 -66.20 48.14 -33.01
CA VAL A 109 -64.80 48.01 -33.45
C VAL A 109 -63.84 48.13 -32.26
N ASN A 110 -64.00 49.17 -31.43
CA ASN A 110 -63.17 49.37 -30.24
C ASN A 110 -63.28 48.21 -29.25
N GLN A 111 -64.50 47.71 -29.02
CA GLN A 111 -64.72 46.56 -28.14
C GLN A 111 -64.02 45.30 -28.68
N THR A 112 -64.12 45.06 -29.99
CA THR A 112 -63.44 43.95 -30.66
C THR A 112 -61.91 44.07 -30.53
N GLN A 113 -61.38 45.28 -30.69
CA GLN A 113 -59.95 45.53 -30.54
C GLN A 113 -59.47 45.27 -29.11
N ILE A 114 -60.20 45.77 -28.10
CA ILE A 114 -59.88 45.54 -26.68
C ILE A 114 -59.86 44.03 -26.37
N ILE A 115 -60.83 43.27 -26.90
CA ILE A 115 -60.88 41.82 -26.72
C ILE A 115 -59.66 41.14 -27.37
N ASN A 116 -59.31 41.53 -28.60
CA ASN A 116 -58.15 40.99 -29.31
C ASN A 116 -56.83 41.31 -28.62
N GLU A 117 -56.68 42.53 -28.09
CA GLU A 117 -55.51 42.94 -27.31
C GLU A 117 -55.40 42.13 -26.01
N LEU A 118 -56.52 41.94 -25.30
CA LEU A 118 -56.56 41.13 -24.09
C LEU A 118 -56.21 39.66 -24.37
N GLN A 119 -56.74 39.10 -25.45
CA GLN A 119 -56.43 37.74 -25.88
C GLN A 119 -54.95 37.60 -26.25
N THR A 120 -54.42 38.54 -27.03
CA THR A 120 -52.99 38.56 -27.41
C THR A 120 -52.09 38.60 -26.19
N LYS A 121 -52.44 39.45 -25.20
CA LYS A 121 -51.70 39.55 -23.94
C LYS A 121 -51.76 38.23 -23.17
N TYR A 122 -52.94 37.64 -23.03
CA TYR A 122 -53.12 36.35 -22.34
C TYR A 122 -52.31 35.23 -23.00
N GLU A 123 -52.36 35.11 -24.32
CA GLU A 123 -51.59 34.10 -25.06
C GLU A 123 -50.08 34.32 -24.94
N THR A 124 -49.64 35.57 -24.95
CA THR A 124 -48.23 35.94 -24.74
C THR A 124 -47.76 35.55 -23.35
N GLU A 125 -48.49 35.91 -22.30
CA GLU A 125 -48.14 35.53 -20.92
C GLU A 125 -48.11 34.01 -20.74
N LYS A 126 -49.05 33.28 -21.38
CA LYS A 126 -49.05 31.81 -21.37
C LYS A 126 -47.79 31.24 -22.02
N LYS A 127 -47.43 31.72 -23.22
CA LYS A 127 -46.22 31.29 -23.93
C LYS A 127 -44.93 31.67 -23.19
N GLU A 128 -44.91 32.81 -22.51
CA GLU A 128 -43.77 33.22 -21.67
C GLU A 128 -43.61 32.32 -20.46
N LYS A 129 -44.71 31.97 -19.77
CA LYS A 129 -44.68 30.99 -18.66
C LYS A 129 -44.17 29.63 -19.12
N GLU A 130 -44.66 29.14 -20.26
CA GLU A 130 -44.21 27.88 -20.84
C GLU A 130 -42.72 27.91 -21.23
N ASN A 131 -42.28 28.97 -21.90
CA ASN A 131 -40.86 29.17 -22.21
C ASN A 131 -40.00 29.24 -20.95
N ARG A 132 -40.48 29.88 -19.88
CA ARG A 132 -39.77 29.97 -18.61
C ARG A 132 -39.58 28.60 -17.98
N ILE A 133 -40.64 27.78 -17.95
CA ILE A 133 -40.60 26.41 -17.46
C ILE A 133 -39.65 25.57 -18.32
N LEU A 134 -39.74 25.68 -19.64
CA LEU A 134 -38.86 24.95 -20.57
C LEU A 134 -37.40 25.30 -20.36
N ARG A 135 -37.07 26.60 -20.21
CA ARG A 135 -35.71 27.06 -19.89
C ARG A 135 -35.21 26.52 -18.54
N GLN A 136 -36.07 26.51 -17.53
CA GLN A 136 -35.72 25.92 -16.23
C GLN A 136 -35.44 24.41 -16.36
N ASN A 137 -36.26 23.67 -17.11
CA ASN A 137 -36.05 22.25 -17.36
C ASN A 137 -34.75 21.98 -18.11
N ILE A 138 -34.43 22.77 -19.14
CA ILE A 138 -33.15 22.67 -19.86
C ILE A 138 -31.98 22.93 -18.91
N GLN A 139 -32.07 23.95 -18.05
CA GLN A 139 -31.01 24.26 -17.10
C GLN A 139 -30.83 23.16 -16.04
N ILE A 140 -31.93 22.59 -15.56
CA ILE A 140 -31.92 21.43 -14.65
C ILE A 140 -31.27 20.24 -15.36
N GLN A 141 -31.68 19.93 -16.59
CA GLN A 141 -31.09 18.86 -17.40
C GLN A 141 -29.58 19.06 -17.56
N GLN A 142 -29.13 20.24 -17.98
CA GLN A 142 -27.70 20.55 -18.10
C GLN A 142 -26.92 20.32 -16.79
N ARG A 143 -27.47 20.74 -15.64
CA ARG A 143 -26.87 20.49 -14.32
C ARG A 143 -26.81 18.99 -14.01
N THR A 144 -27.89 18.26 -14.24
CA THR A 144 -27.90 16.80 -14.01
C THR A 144 -26.92 16.06 -14.91
N THR A 145 -26.84 16.41 -16.20
CA THR A 145 -25.87 15.83 -17.14
C THR A 145 -24.44 16.14 -16.73
N LEU A 146 -24.14 17.36 -16.28
CA LEU A 146 -22.81 17.72 -15.76
C LEU A 146 -22.45 16.89 -14.52
N LEU A 147 -23.37 16.74 -13.57
CA LEU A 147 -23.15 15.93 -12.37
C LEU A 147 -22.90 14.45 -12.71
N LEU A 148 -23.62 13.89 -13.70
CA LEU A 148 -23.39 12.53 -14.20
C LEU A 148 -22.02 12.38 -14.87
N ILE A 149 -21.57 13.36 -15.64
CA ILE A 149 -20.22 13.34 -16.23
C ILE A 149 -19.16 13.39 -15.14
N ILE A 150 -19.31 14.27 -14.13
CA ILE A 150 -18.37 14.37 -13.01
C ILE A 150 -18.33 13.06 -12.22
N SER A 151 -19.48 12.45 -11.92
CA SER A 151 -19.52 11.18 -11.18
C SER A 151 -18.89 10.02 -11.97
N LEU A 152 -19.08 9.99 -13.30
CA LEU A 152 -18.42 9.00 -14.17
C LEU A 152 -16.90 9.19 -14.19
N ILE A 153 -16.41 10.42 -14.32
CA ILE A 153 -14.98 10.73 -14.27
C ILE A 153 -14.39 10.33 -12.90
N ALA A 154 -15.08 10.65 -11.81
CA ALA A 154 -14.66 10.25 -10.46
C ALA A 154 -14.57 8.72 -10.32
N LEU A 155 -15.54 7.98 -10.87
CA LEU A 155 -15.53 6.52 -10.88
C LEU A 155 -14.31 5.96 -11.65
N ILE A 156 -14.01 6.55 -12.82
CA ILE A 156 -12.82 6.17 -13.61
C ILE A 156 -11.53 6.46 -12.83
N ILE A 157 -11.44 7.60 -12.14
CA ILE A 157 -10.26 7.93 -11.34
C ILE A 157 -10.10 6.91 -10.19
N VAL A 158 -11.17 6.59 -9.47
CA VAL A 158 -11.12 5.62 -8.36
C VAL A 158 -10.70 4.24 -8.87
N THR A 159 -11.26 3.77 -9.99
CA THR A 159 -10.89 2.47 -10.56
C THR A 159 -9.43 2.43 -11.01
N VAL A 160 -8.91 3.50 -11.62
CA VAL A 160 -7.49 3.62 -11.97
C VAL A 160 -6.60 3.63 -10.73
N LEU A 161 -6.97 4.37 -9.68
CA LEU A 161 -6.22 4.39 -8.42
C LEU A 161 -6.20 3.01 -7.75
N LEU A 162 -7.32 2.31 -7.72
CA LEU A 162 -7.40 0.94 -7.20
C LEU A 162 -6.53 -0.02 -8.02
N TYR A 163 -6.56 0.09 -9.35
CA TYR A 163 -5.71 -0.70 -10.23
C TYR A 163 -4.22 -0.44 -10.00
N LEU A 164 -3.83 0.84 -9.87
CA LEU A 164 -2.45 1.22 -9.58
C LEU A 164 -2.01 0.71 -8.20
N PHE A 165 -2.86 0.85 -7.19
CA PHE A 165 -2.61 0.32 -5.84
C PHE A 165 -2.44 -1.20 -5.85
N TYR A 166 -3.34 -1.91 -6.54
CA TYR A 166 -3.25 -3.36 -6.74
C TYR A 166 -1.95 -3.76 -7.44
N ARG A 167 -1.56 -3.04 -8.50
CA ARG A 167 -0.33 -3.29 -9.26
C ARG A 167 0.92 -3.06 -8.41
N LEU A 168 0.97 -1.99 -7.62
CA LEU A 168 2.09 -1.69 -6.72
C LEU A 168 2.21 -2.76 -5.64
N ARG A 169 1.10 -3.13 -5.01
CA ARG A 169 1.08 -4.18 -3.99
C ARG A 169 1.56 -5.51 -4.54
N ASN A 170 1.11 -5.90 -5.74
CA ASN A 170 1.54 -7.15 -6.36
C ASN A 170 3.04 -7.16 -6.72
N LYS A 171 3.60 -6.03 -7.16
CA LYS A 171 5.05 -5.93 -7.37
C LYS A 171 5.83 -6.09 -6.06
N ALA A 172 5.39 -5.43 -5.00
CA ALA A 172 6.02 -5.53 -3.69
C ALA A 172 5.96 -6.96 -3.12
N LEU A 173 4.83 -7.65 -3.27
CA LEU A 173 4.69 -9.06 -2.85
C LEU A 173 5.64 -9.99 -3.61
N LYS A 174 5.78 -9.80 -4.93
CA LYS A 174 6.74 -10.58 -5.74
C LYS A 174 8.19 -10.32 -5.32
N GLN A 175 8.56 -9.07 -5.04
CA GLN A 175 9.89 -8.73 -4.55
C GLN A 175 10.18 -9.36 -3.19
N LYS A 176 9.22 -9.31 -2.26
CA LYS A 176 9.34 -9.99 -0.97
C LYS A 176 9.50 -11.50 -1.13
N ALA A 177 8.73 -12.13 -2.02
CA ALA A 177 8.85 -13.58 -2.27
C ALA A 177 10.23 -13.97 -2.83
N ILE A 178 10.79 -13.17 -3.74
CA ILE A 178 12.15 -13.37 -4.26
C ILE A 178 13.18 -13.21 -3.15
N LEU A 179 13.04 -12.17 -2.32
CA LEU A 179 13.94 -11.92 -1.20
C LEU A 179 13.91 -13.07 -0.18
N TYR A 180 12.72 -13.54 0.20
CA TYR A 180 12.56 -14.69 1.09
C TYR A 180 13.20 -15.97 0.52
N LYS A 181 13.14 -16.15 -0.81
CA LYS A 181 13.81 -17.29 -1.46
C LYS A 181 15.33 -17.17 -1.37
N GLN A 182 15.89 -15.98 -1.62
CA GLN A 182 17.33 -15.73 -1.52
C GLN A 182 17.84 -15.90 -0.09
N GLU A 183 17.08 -15.43 0.90
CA GLU A 183 17.43 -15.57 2.31
C GLU A 183 17.46 -17.04 2.73
N ARG A 184 16.50 -17.85 2.25
CA ARG A 184 16.52 -19.30 2.47
C ARG A 184 17.70 -20.00 1.80
N GLU A 185 17.99 -19.68 0.55
CA GLU A 185 19.14 -20.25 -0.16
C GLU A 185 20.46 -19.89 0.53
N LEU A 186 20.58 -18.66 1.05
CA LEU A 186 21.75 -18.23 1.82
C LEU A 186 21.87 -18.99 3.14
N GLN A 187 20.76 -19.18 3.84
CA GLN A 187 20.73 -19.92 5.10
C GLN A 187 21.06 -21.41 4.90
N GLU A 188 20.54 -22.03 3.84
CA GLU A 188 20.87 -23.42 3.49
C GLU A 188 22.37 -23.56 3.15
N LEU A 189 22.94 -22.59 2.42
CA LEU A 189 24.37 -22.55 2.13
C LEU A 189 25.23 -22.35 3.40
N GLU A 190 24.80 -21.48 4.31
CA GLU A 190 25.49 -21.24 5.59
C GLU A 190 25.47 -22.49 6.47
N ASN A 191 24.33 -23.16 6.58
CA ASN A 191 24.21 -24.42 7.31
C ASN A 191 25.11 -25.51 6.72
N SER A 192 25.12 -25.66 5.39
CA SER A 192 26.01 -26.63 4.73
C SER A 192 27.49 -26.33 5.00
N ARG A 193 27.89 -25.05 4.99
CA ARG A 193 29.26 -24.66 5.33
C ARG A 193 29.61 -24.95 6.79
N LEU A 194 28.65 -24.74 7.70
CA LEU A 194 28.83 -25.03 9.12
C LEU A 194 28.98 -26.54 9.34
N GLU A 195 28.19 -27.37 8.66
CA GLU A 195 28.33 -28.83 8.68
C GLU A 195 29.71 -29.27 8.19
N ASP A 196 30.20 -28.72 7.07
CA ASP A 196 31.54 -29.00 6.55
C ASP A 196 32.65 -28.60 7.55
N GLN A 197 32.50 -27.44 8.20
CA GLN A 197 33.43 -26.97 9.24
C GLN A 197 33.45 -27.89 10.46
N LEU A 198 32.27 -28.27 10.96
CA LEU A 198 32.15 -29.19 12.09
C LEU A 198 32.74 -30.56 11.75
N PHE A 199 32.52 -31.05 10.54
CA PHE A 199 33.10 -32.31 10.08
C PHE A 199 34.63 -32.25 10.01
N ALA A 200 35.19 -31.17 9.45
CA ALA A 200 36.63 -30.95 9.43
C ALA A 200 37.22 -30.86 10.85
N GLU A 201 36.56 -30.14 11.75
CA GLU A 201 36.97 -30.01 13.15
C GLU A 201 36.94 -31.35 13.88
N GLN A 202 35.89 -32.16 13.68
CA GLN A 202 35.81 -33.52 14.23
C GLN A 202 36.95 -34.41 13.74
N GLN A 203 37.31 -34.33 12.46
CA GLN A 203 38.46 -35.08 11.93
C GLN A 203 39.78 -34.63 12.54
N ILE A 204 40.00 -33.31 12.67
CA ILE A 204 41.19 -32.76 13.31
C ILE A 204 41.30 -33.25 14.76
N ASN A 205 40.21 -33.15 15.53
CA ASN A 205 40.18 -33.60 16.92
C ASN A 205 40.45 -35.11 17.05
N LYS A 206 39.90 -35.93 16.14
CA LYS A 206 40.17 -37.37 16.10
C LYS A 206 41.66 -37.65 15.85
N LEU A 207 42.26 -37.01 14.85
CA LEU A 207 43.68 -37.17 14.53
C LEU A 207 44.58 -36.69 15.67
N GLN A 208 44.22 -35.59 16.35
CA GLN A 208 44.93 -35.10 17.53
C GLN A 208 44.89 -36.11 18.67
N ASN A 209 43.72 -36.70 18.97
CA ASN A 209 43.57 -37.71 20.00
C ASN A 209 44.37 -38.98 19.69
N GLU A 210 44.30 -39.49 18.45
CA GLU A 210 45.09 -40.65 18.01
C GLU A 210 46.60 -40.37 18.14
N LYS A 211 47.05 -39.17 17.78
CA LYS A 211 48.43 -38.73 17.94
C LYS A 211 48.83 -38.66 19.41
N LEU A 212 47.98 -38.11 20.27
CA LEU A 212 48.23 -38.02 21.72
C LEU A 212 48.34 -39.41 22.34
N GLU A 213 47.43 -40.34 22.00
CA GLU A 213 47.50 -41.74 22.47
C GLU A 213 48.78 -42.45 22.02
N HIS A 214 49.24 -42.18 20.80
CA HIS A 214 50.51 -42.74 20.30
C HIS A 214 51.70 -42.16 21.08
N GLN A 215 51.75 -40.84 21.27
CA GLN A 215 52.82 -40.17 22.01
C GLN A 215 52.89 -40.63 23.47
N ASN A 216 51.74 -40.80 24.14
CA ASN A 216 51.69 -41.32 25.50
C ASN A 216 52.27 -42.73 25.60
N ARG A 217 51.92 -43.64 24.67
CA ARG A 217 52.47 -45.00 24.65
C ARG A 217 53.99 -45.01 24.44
N GLU A 218 54.48 -44.20 23.50
CA GLU A 218 55.91 -44.10 23.22
C GLU A 218 56.68 -43.52 24.41
N LEU A 219 56.13 -42.49 25.07
CA LEU A 219 56.71 -41.88 26.25
C LEU A 219 56.79 -42.87 27.42
N SER A 220 55.70 -43.58 27.73
CA SER A 220 55.70 -44.59 28.79
C SER A 220 56.72 -45.69 28.55
N SER A 221 56.87 -46.16 27.31
CA SER A 221 57.90 -47.14 26.94
C SER A 221 59.32 -46.60 27.16
N ARG A 222 59.59 -45.35 26.76
CA ARG A 222 60.90 -44.71 26.96
C ARG A 222 61.24 -44.48 28.43
N ILE A 223 60.27 -44.04 29.24
CA ILE A 223 60.43 -43.88 30.68
C ILE A 223 60.81 -45.23 31.31
N LEU A 224 60.08 -46.30 30.96
CA LEU A 224 60.37 -47.64 31.48
C LEU A 224 61.80 -48.09 31.12
N HIS A 225 62.22 -47.89 29.87
CA HIS A 225 63.58 -48.22 29.44
C HIS A 225 64.66 -47.38 30.15
N ALA A 226 64.41 -46.09 30.36
CA ALA A 226 65.37 -45.18 31.00
C ALA A 226 65.53 -45.49 32.49
N ILE A 227 64.44 -45.76 33.21
CA ILE A 227 64.47 -46.16 34.62
C ILE A 227 65.26 -47.47 34.77
N ASN A 228 64.94 -48.48 33.95
CA ASN A 228 65.66 -49.75 33.97
C ASN A 228 67.18 -49.54 33.77
N LYS A 229 67.55 -48.71 32.78
CA LYS A 229 68.97 -48.41 32.51
C LYS A 229 69.67 -47.71 33.68
N ASN A 230 69.02 -46.73 34.31
CA ASN A 230 69.59 -46.00 35.44
C ASN A 230 69.75 -46.89 36.68
N GLU A 231 68.79 -47.74 36.96
CA GLU A 231 68.87 -48.66 38.10
C GLU A 231 69.92 -49.76 37.88
N THR A 232 70.02 -50.27 36.65
CA THR A 232 71.11 -51.19 36.24
C THR A 232 72.47 -50.54 36.48
N MET A 233 72.63 -49.29 36.05
CA MET A 233 73.87 -48.55 36.25
C MET A 233 74.18 -48.37 37.74
N ASN A 234 73.18 -48.02 38.56
CA ASN A 234 73.36 -47.87 40.00
C ASN A 234 73.74 -49.20 40.67
N SER A 235 73.11 -50.30 40.27
CA SER A 235 73.42 -51.65 40.79
C SER A 235 74.84 -52.09 40.40
N ILE A 236 75.29 -51.80 39.17
CA ILE A 236 76.67 -52.04 38.74
C ILE A 236 77.65 -51.17 39.55
N LEU A 237 77.33 -49.89 39.74
CA LEU A 237 78.16 -48.96 40.51
C LEU A 237 78.27 -49.37 41.98
N GLU A 238 77.20 -49.84 42.60
CA GLU A 238 77.24 -50.37 43.97
C GLU A 238 78.15 -51.59 44.08
N GLU A 239 78.04 -52.54 43.14
CA GLU A 239 78.87 -53.75 43.18
C GLU A 239 80.35 -53.46 42.90
N LEU A 240 80.65 -52.49 42.03
CA LEU A 240 82.01 -52.00 41.81
C LEU A 240 82.57 -51.24 43.03
N ARG A 241 81.73 -50.50 43.77
CA ARG A 241 82.14 -49.80 45.01
C ARG A 241 82.51 -50.77 46.11
N LYS A 242 81.72 -51.83 46.32
CA LYS A 242 82.02 -52.88 47.30
C LYS A 242 83.39 -53.54 47.09
N ASN A 243 83.83 -53.67 45.84
CA ASN A 243 85.14 -54.24 45.52
C ASN A 243 86.32 -53.27 45.75
N LYS A 244 86.06 -51.96 45.91
CA LYS A 244 87.11 -50.97 46.17
C LYS A 244 87.47 -50.86 47.65
N ASP A 245 86.54 -51.19 48.55
CA ASP A 245 86.67 -51.00 49.99
C ASP A 245 87.14 -52.28 50.74
N ASP A 246 87.35 -53.40 50.05
CA ASP A 246 87.77 -54.68 50.63
C ASP A 246 88.96 -55.26 49.86
N GLU A 247 90.19 -55.10 50.40
CA GLU A 247 91.44 -55.56 49.79
C GLU A 247 91.57 -57.10 49.68
N SER A 248 90.56 -57.87 50.13
CA SER A 248 90.60 -59.33 50.17
C SER A 248 89.77 -60.04 49.07
N ILE A 249 89.07 -59.30 48.21
CA ILE A 249 88.18 -59.89 47.20
C ILE A 249 88.93 -60.18 45.88
N ASP A 250 88.86 -61.43 45.42
CA ASP A 250 89.33 -61.85 44.09
C ASP A 250 88.59 -61.07 42.99
N ASN A 251 89.33 -60.26 42.23
CA ASN A 251 88.80 -59.48 41.09
C ASN A 251 88.02 -60.34 40.07
N SER A 252 88.29 -61.65 40.01
CA SER A 252 87.54 -62.60 39.19
C SER A 252 86.08 -62.72 39.64
N GLN A 253 85.79 -62.71 40.94
CA GLN A 253 84.43 -62.80 41.49
C GLN A 253 83.61 -61.54 41.22
N CYS A 254 84.21 -60.35 41.39
CA CYS A 254 83.53 -59.09 41.04
C CYS A 254 83.23 -59.02 39.55
N TYR A 255 84.18 -59.42 38.68
CA TYR A 255 83.95 -59.50 37.24
C TYR A 255 82.80 -60.45 36.89
N LEU A 256 82.77 -61.66 37.48
CA LEU A 256 81.68 -62.62 37.28
C LEU A 256 80.34 -62.07 37.75
N ARG A 257 80.32 -61.35 38.88
CA ARG A 257 79.11 -60.78 39.46
C ARG A 257 78.58 -59.59 38.64
N VAL A 258 79.45 -58.72 38.14
CA VAL A 258 79.06 -57.64 37.21
C VAL A 258 78.56 -58.22 35.89
N ASN A 259 79.24 -59.24 35.32
CA ASN A 259 78.74 -59.94 34.13
C ASN A 259 77.39 -60.63 34.39
N GLN A 260 77.19 -61.16 35.60
CA GLN A 260 75.94 -61.75 36.01
C GLN A 260 74.85 -60.69 36.19
N LEU A 261 75.13 -59.52 36.76
CA LEU A 261 74.18 -58.39 36.84
C LEU A 261 73.79 -57.86 35.46
N VAL A 262 74.71 -57.86 34.50
CA VAL A 262 74.43 -57.55 33.09
C VAL A 262 73.55 -58.63 32.43
N LYS A 263 73.81 -59.91 32.73
CA LYS A 263 72.99 -61.04 32.24
C LYS A 263 71.63 -61.19 32.95
N GLU A 264 71.53 -60.82 34.22
CA GLU A 264 70.32 -60.86 35.04
C GLU A 264 69.42 -59.65 34.77
N ASN A 265 69.97 -58.51 34.34
CA ASN A 265 69.18 -57.43 33.71
C ASN A 265 68.68 -57.80 32.30
N THR A 266 68.90 -59.05 31.88
CA THR A 266 68.16 -59.69 30.78
C THR A 266 66.99 -60.53 31.32
N SER A 267 66.68 -60.51 32.63
CA SER A 267 65.63 -61.30 33.29
C SER A 267 64.65 -60.45 34.12
N VAL A 268 63.37 -60.83 34.05
CA VAL A 268 62.18 -59.95 34.02
C VAL A 268 61.56 -59.63 35.40
N ASP A 269 62.05 -60.20 36.50
CA ASP A 269 61.24 -60.29 37.72
C ASP A 269 61.26 -59.04 38.64
N LYS A 270 62.29 -58.17 38.57
CA LYS A 270 62.29 -56.87 39.30
C LYS A 270 61.56 -55.74 38.55
N GLU A 271 61.23 -55.95 37.28
CA GLU A 271 60.61 -54.93 36.40
C GLU A 271 59.16 -54.59 36.80
N TRP A 272 58.50 -55.47 37.55
CA TRP A 272 57.08 -55.33 37.88
C TRP A 272 56.80 -54.24 38.92
N ASP A 273 57.59 -54.17 39.99
CA ASP A 273 57.31 -53.24 41.10
C ASP A 273 57.47 -51.77 40.66
N TYR A 274 58.45 -51.49 39.80
CA TYR A 274 58.65 -50.16 39.21
C TYR A 274 57.59 -49.78 38.19
N PHE A 275 57.20 -50.73 37.34
CA PHE A 275 56.08 -50.54 36.43
C PHE A 275 54.81 -50.19 37.22
N LYS A 276 54.54 -50.92 38.31
CA LYS A 276 53.34 -50.75 39.14
C LYS A 276 53.24 -49.33 39.71
N ILE A 277 54.33 -48.78 40.24
CA ILE A 277 54.36 -47.42 40.82
C ILE A 277 53.97 -46.37 39.76
N HIS A 278 54.65 -46.36 38.61
CA HIS A 278 54.43 -45.34 37.58
C HIS A 278 53.11 -45.53 36.82
N PHE A 279 52.68 -46.79 36.67
CA PHE A 279 51.37 -47.08 36.11
C PHE A 279 50.26 -46.49 36.98
N GLU A 280 50.40 -46.56 38.31
CA GLU A 280 49.42 -46.02 39.26
C GLU A 280 49.44 -44.48 39.32
N GLU A 281 50.57 -43.83 39.01
CA GLU A 281 50.60 -42.36 38.84
C GLU A 281 49.75 -41.88 37.67
N VAL A 282 49.72 -42.66 36.58
CA VAL A 282 48.95 -42.34 35.35
C VAL A 282 47.52 -42.90 35.40
N ASN A 283 47.31 -43.98 36.16
CA ASN A 283 46.01 -44.63 36.35
C ASN A 283 45.72 -44.80 37.85
N PRO A 284 45.43 -43.70 38.59
CA PRO A 284 45.27 -43.76 40.03
C PRO A 284 44.13 -44.69 40.46
N GLY A 285 44.42 -45.62 41.37
CA GLY A 285 43.43 -46.53 41.95
C GLY A 285 43.05 -47.71 41.07
N PHE A 286 43.74 -47.96 39.96
CA PHE A 286 43.47 -49.07 39.06
C PHE A 286 43.63 -50.42 39.77
N PHE A 287 44.77 -50.68 40.42
CA PHE A 287 44.98 -51.96 41.08
C PHE A 287 44.02 -52.16 42.26
N GLN A 288 43.74 -51.08 42.99
CA GLN A 288 42.79 -51.10 44.10
C GLN A 288 41.38 -51.46 43.63
N SER A 289 40.90 -50.81 42.57
CA SER A 289 39.58 -51.05 41.98
C SER A 289 39.47 -52.47 41.42
N LEU A 290 40.51 -52.91 40.71
CA LEU A 290 40.54 -54.24 40.11
C LEU A 290 40.58 -55.37 41.16
N GLN A 291 41.34 -55.19 42.25
CA GLN A 291 41.38 -56.16 43.35
C GLN A 291 40.13 -56.13 44.22
N ALA A 292 39.44 -54.99 44.31
CA ALA A 292 38.16 -54.90 45.02
C ALA A 292 37.06 -55.70 44.30
N GLU A 293 37.01 -55.64 42.96
CA GLU A 293 36.01 -56.39 42.17
C GLU A 293 36.42 -57.86 41.95
N PHE A 294 37.72 -58.14 41.80
CA PHE A 294 38.25 -59.47 41.55
C PHE A 294 39.39 -59.86 42.52
N PRO A 295 39.05 -60.18 43.79
CA PRO A 295 40.05 -60.48 44.81
C PRO A 295 40.83 -61.78 44.56
N GLU A 296 40.34 -62.67 43.69
CA GLU A 296 40.99 -63.94 43.36
C GLU A 296 42.12 -63.82 42.30
N LEU A 297 42.40 -62.61 41.81
CA LEU A 297 43.46 -62.39 40.83
C LEU A 297 44.84 -62.54 41.46
N THR A 298 45.67 -63.39 40.85
CA THR A 298 47.08 -63.54 41.22
C THR A 298 47.90 -62.33 40.78
N GLN A 299 49.07 -62.12 41.38
CA GLN A 299 49.98 -61.02 40.99
C GLN A 299 50.32 -61.03 39.50
N ASN A 300 50.53 -62.20 38.91
CA ASN A 300 50.80 -62.33 37.47
C ASN A 300 49.58 -61.99 36.60
N GLU A 301 48.36 -62.22 37.10
CA GLU A 301 47.13 -61.84 36.41
C GLU A 301 46.88 -60.34 36.50
N LEU A 302 47.17 -59.70 37.65
CA LEU A 302 47.16 -58.24 37.80
C LEU A 302 48.18 -57.57 36.87
N LYS A 303 49.37 -58.16 36.76
CA LYS A 303 50.41 -57.76 35.79
C LYS A 303 49.91 -57.79 34.37
N LEU A 304 49.23 -58.87 34.00
CA LEU A 304 48.63 -59.01 32.69
C LEU A 304 47.51 -57.99 32.45
N CYS A 305 46.66 -57.70 33.44
CA CYS A 305 45.61 -56.68 33.34
C CYS A 305 46.18 -55.29 33.08
N ALA A 306 47.21 -54.89 33.83
CA ALA A 306 47.82 -53.58 33.65
C ALA A 306 48.46 -53.42 32.26
N TYR A 307 49.09 -54.46 31.72
CA TYR A 307 49.60 -54.44 30.35
C TYR A 307 48.50 -54.31 29.29
N TYR A 308 47.35 -54.94 29.51
CA TYR A 308 46.20 -54.72 28.63
C TYR A 308 45.56 -53.34 28.81
N ARG A 309 45.61 -52.75 30.02
CA ARG A 309 45.14 -51.39 30.29
C ARG A 309 45.92 -50.34 29.51
N ILE A 310 47.25 -50.50 29.40
CA ILE A 310 48.09 -49.66 28.52
C ILE A 310 48.08 -50.13 27.04
N LYS A 311 47.11 -50.96 26.66
CA LYS A 311 46.86 -51.43 25.28
C LYS A 311 48.05 -52.15 24.63
N LEU A 312 48.88 -52.88 25.39
CA LEU A 312 49.97 -53.69 24.81
C LEU A 312 49.41 -54.91 24.06
N SER A 313 49.99 -55.21 22.91
CA SER A 313 49.66 -56.41 22.14
C SER A 313 50.19 -57.68 22.81
N THR A 314 49.58 -58.82 22.52
CA THR A 314 50.05 -60.11 23.07
C THR A 314 51.51 -60.40 22.68
N LYS A 315 51.98 -59.92 21.52
CA LYS A 315 53.38 -60.06 21.10
C LYS A 315 54.33 -59.21 21.95
N GLU A 316 53.93 -57.99 22.31
CA GLU A 316 54.73 -57.10 23.17
C GLU A 316 54.75 -57.62 24.61
N ILE A 317 53.60 -58.05 25.13
CA ILE A 317 53.50 -58.67 26.46
C ILE A 317 54.38 -59.93 26.53
N ALA A 318 54.39 -60.76 25.48
CA ALA A 318 55.23 -61.96 25.42
C ALA A 318 56.72 -61.62 25.47
N LYS A 319 57.14 -60.54 24.80
CA LYS A 319 58.51 -60.03 24.86
C LYS A 319 58.86 -59.50 26.25
N ILE A 320 57.98 -58.68 26.84
CA ILE A 320 58.17 -58.10 28.18
C ILE A 320 58.25 -59.21 29.23
N LEU A 321 57.38 -60.22 29.14
CA LEU A 321 57.34 -61.33 30.09
C LEU A 321 58.37 -62.44 29.80
N ASN A 322 59.15 -62.32 28.72
CA ASN A 322 60.06 -63.36 28.22
C ASN A 322 59.42 -64.77 28.14
N VAL A 323 58.20 -64.83 27.61
CA VAL A 323 57.45 -66.08 27.39
C VAL A 323 56.97 -66.19 25.95
N THR A 324 56.54 -67.38 25.55
CA THR A 324 55.96 -67.54 24.21
C THR A 324 54.62 -66.82 24.08
N ASN A 325 54.32 -66.33 22.87
CA ASN A 325 53.02 -65.70 22.56
C ASN A 325 51.84 -66.65 22.93
N ALA A 326 52.01 -67.96 22.73
CA ALA A 326 51.03 -68.97 23.11
C ALA A 326 50.79 -69.04 24.64
N ALA A 327 51.82 -68.83 25.45
CA ALA A 327 51.69 -68.78 26.91
C ALA A 327 50.86 -67.57 27.36
N VAL A 328 51.09 -66.39 26.75
CA VAL A 328 50.30 -65.19 27.03
C VAL A 328 48.85 -65.36 26.59
N GLN A 329 48.58 -66.00 25.44
CA GLN A 329 47.21 -66.31 25.00
C GLN A 329 46.48 -67.23 25.98
N LYS A 330 47.14 -68.28 26.48
CA LYS A 330 46.55 -69.17 27.51
C LYS A 330 46.26 -68.41 28.80
N SER A 331 47.16 -67.53 29.25
CA SER A 331 46.93 -66.67 30.41
C SER A 331 45.80 -65.67 30.17
N ARG A 332 45.71 -65.07 28.98
CA ARG A 332 44.60 -64.20 28.56
C ARG A 332 43.25 -64.94 28.61
N TYR A 333 43.20 -66.17 28.11
CA TYR A 333 41.99 -66.99 28.16
C TYR A 333 41.55 -67.31 29.59
N ARG A 334 42.49 -67.70 30.45
CA ARG A 334 42.22 -67.94 31.88
C ARG A 334 41.71 -66.69 32.59
N LEU A 335 42.38 -65.56 32.33
CA LEU A 335 42.03 -64.25 32.88
C LEU A 335 40.58 -63.86 32.50
N ARG A 336 40.20 -64.05 31.24
CA ARG A 336 38.84 -63.80 30.74
C ARG A 336 37.80 -64.67 31.42
N LYS A 337 38.09 -65.96 31.58
CA LYS A 337 37.17 -66.90 32.23
C LYS A 337 36.96 -66.53 33.70
N LYS A 338 38.04 -66.13 34.41
CA LYS A 338 37.99 -65.74 35.83
C LYS A 338 37.20 -64.45 36.06
N MET A 339 37.32 -63.47 35.16
CA MET A 339 36.56 -62.21 35.22
C MET A 339 35.20 -62.25 34.50
N GLY A 340 34.78 -63.40 33.96
CA GLY A 340 33.49 -63.54 33.26
C GLY A 340 33.35 -62.69 31.98
N ILE A 341 34.46 -62.38 31.29
CA ILE A 341 34.46 -61.43 30.16
C ILE A 341 33.89 -62.10 28.88
N PRO A 342 32.77 -61.61 28.30
CA PRO A 342 32.14 -62.20 27.12
C PRO A 342 33.06 -62.19 25.90
N SER A 343 33.02 -63.22 25.04
CA SER A 343 33.94 -63.40 23.89
C SER A 343 34.01 -62.22 22.91
N LYS A 344 32.97 -61.35 22.86
CA LYS A 344 32.90 -60.18 21.96
C LYS A 344 33.58 -58.92 22.52
N THR A 345 33.89 -58.86 23.82
CA THR A 345 34.49 -57.68 24.45
C THR A 345 36.01 -57.77 24.42
N GLU A 346 36.68 -56.73 23.92
CA GLU A 346 38.14 -56.66 23.91
C GLU A 346 38.69 -56.39 25.30
N LEU A 347 39.80 -57.05 25.63
CA LEU A 347 40.37 -57.00 26.98
C LEU A 347 40.84 -55.59 27.39
N PRO A 348 41.53 -54.83 26.53
CA PRO A 348 41.91 -53.45 26.84
C PRO A 348 40.72 -52.53 27.14
N GLU A 349 39.60 -52.71 26.42
CA GLU A 349 38.38 -51.93 26.63
C GLU A 349 37.71 -52.26 27.97
N PHE A 350 37.68 -53.55 28.33
CA PHE A 350 37.20 -53.98 29.63
C PHE A 350 38.05 -53.41 30.78
N MET A 351 39.38 -53.40 30.61
CA MET A 351 40.28 -52.83 31.62
C MET A 351 40.10 -51.33 31.80
N GLY A 352 39.60 -50.60 30.78
CA GLY A 352 39.34 -49.16 30.86
C GLY A 352 38.27 -48.75 31.89
N ARG A 353 37.52 -49.70 32.44
CA ARG A 353 36.51 -49.48 33.49
C ARG A 353 37.11 -49.31 34.89
N PHE A 354 38.35 -49.77 35.04
CA PHE A 354 39.19 -49.64 36.23
C PHE A 354 40.26 -48.59 35.94
#